data_AF-A0A7W1QP51-F1
#
_entry.id   AF-A0A7W1QP51-F1
#
_cell.length_a   1.000
_cell.length_b   1.000
_cell.length_c   1.000
_cell.angle_alpha   90.00
_cell.angle_beta   90.00
_cell.angle_gamma   90.00
#
_symmetry.space_group_name_H-M   'P 1'
#
loop_
_entity.id
_entity.type
_entity.pdbx_description
1 polymer ?
#
loop_
_entity_poly.entity_id
_entity_poly.type
_entity_poly.pdbx_seq_one_letter_code
_entity_poly.pdbx_strand_id
1 'polypeptide(L)'
;MQKIIECVPNFSEGRDLDVIRQITAAIEAVEGISLLNVDPGVSTNRTVVTFAGDPGSVVEAAFRGIEKAAELIDMRKHKGA
;
A
#
# COMPACT_ATOMS: atom_id res chain seq x y z
N MET A 1 4.13 24.47 -12.71
CA MET A 1 4.77 23.40 -11.90
C MET A 1 3.76 22.29 -11.71
N GLN A 2 4.10 21.06 -12.13
CA GLN A 2 3.25 19.90 -11.87
C GLN A 2 3.44 19.51 -10.40
N LYS A 3 2.35 19.43 -9.63
CA LYS A 3 2.40 19.06 -8.21
C LYS A 3 2.57 17.55 -8.12
N ILE A 4 3.51 17.10 -7.28
CA ILE A 4 3.73 15.70 -6.98
C ILE A 4 3.57 15.52 -5.48
N ILE A 5 2.88 14.46 -5.07
CA ILE A 5 2.76 14.02 -3.68
C ILE A 5 3.34 12.62 -3.58
N GLU A 6 4.13 12.39 -2.54
CA GLU A 6 4.53 11.06 -2.10
C GLU A 6 3.56 10.59 -1.01
N CYS A 7 3.12 9.34 -1.10
CA CYS A 7 2.30 8.68 -0.09
C CYS A 7 3.00 7.41 0.38
N VAL A 8 3.03 7.23 1.70
CA VAL A 8 3.77 6.15 2.36
C VAL A 8 2.85 5.35 3.30
N PRO A 9 1.79 4.69 2.80
CA PRO A 9 0.93 3.90 3.66
C PRO A 9 1.67 2.69 4.24
N ASN A 10 1.24 2.30 5.44
CA ASN A 10 1.78 1.19 6.19
C ASN A 10 0.66 0.15 6.35
N PHE A 11 0.83 -1.02 5.75
CA PHE A 11 -0.14 -2.11 5.84
C PHE A 11 0.31 -3.14 6.86
N SER A 12 -0.61 -3.59 7.71
CA SER A 12 -0.38 -4.60 8.74
C SER A 12 -0.34 -6.02 8.16
N GLU A 13 0.55 -6.23 7.20
CA GLU A 13 0.91 -7.53 6.63
C GLU A 13 2.35 -7.43 6.15
N GLY A 14 3.22 -8.39 6.50
CA GLY A 14 4.63 -8.40 6.15
C GLY A 14 5.18 -9.78 5.79
N ARG A 15 4.32 -10.79 5.67
CA ARG A 15 4.67 -12.21 5.49
C ARG A 15 3.98 -12.82 4.28
N ASP A 16 2.68 -12.54 4.11
CA ASP A 16 1.92 -12.99 2.94
C ASP A 16 2.16 -12.06 1.76
N LEU A 17 3.08 -12.48 0.89
CA LEU A 17 3.46 -11.72 -0.31
C LEU A 17 2.31 -11.62 -1.33
N ASP A 18 1.35 -12.54 -1.33
CA ASP A 18 0.21 -12.44 -2.24
C ASP A 18 -0.77 -11.36 -1.79
N VAL A 19 -1.05 -11.26 -0.48
CA VAL A 19 -1.83 -10.15 0.09
C VAL A 19 -1.17 -8.81 -0.23
N ILE A 20 0.15 -8.70 0.00
CA ILE A 20 0.91 -7.48 -0.31
C ILE A 20 0.81 -7.13 -1.81
N ARG A 21 1.01 -8.11 -2.69
CA ARG A 21 0.91 -7.93 -4.14
C ARG A 21 -0.48 -7.48 -4.59
N GLN A 22 -1.54 -8.01 -4.00
CA GLN A 22 -2.91 -7.62 -4.32
C GLN A 22 -3.18 -6.16 -3.92
N ILE A 23 -2.67 -5.71 -2.76
CA ILE A 23 -2.79 -4.32 -2.31
C ILE A 23 -2.00 -3.38 -3.23
N THR A 24 -0.75 -3.72 -3.56
CA THR A 24 0.08 -2.87 -4.44
C THR A 24 -0.47 -2.82 -5.87
N ALA A 25 -1.03 -3.92 -6.38
CA ALA A 25 -1.70 -3.93 -7.68
C ALA A 25 -2.92 -3.00 -7.71
N ALA A 26 -3.68 -2.89 -6.61
CA ALA A 26 -4.80 -1.95 -6.51
C ALA A 26 -4.34 -0.48 -6.53
N ILE A 27 -3.17 -0.19 -5.94
CA ILE A 27 -2.52 1.12 -5.96
C ILE A 27 -2.03 1.45 -7.38
N GLU A 28 -1.30 0.54 -8.02
CA GLU A 28 -0.74 0.72 -9.37
C GLU A 28 -1.79 0.78 -10.49
N ALA A 29 -3.00 0.25 -10.24
CA ALA A 29 -4.10 0.33 -11.18
C ALA A 29 -4.67 1.74 -11.37
N VAL A 30 -4.27 2.71 -10.54
CA VAL A 30 -4.66 4.11 -10.67
C VAL A 30 -3.72 4.81 -11.66
N GLU A 31 -4.30 5.37 -12.72
CA GLU A 31 -3.55 6.15 -13.70
C GLU A 31 -2.84 7.35 -13.03
N GLY A 32 -1.59 7.62 -13.44
CA GLY A 32 -0.80 8.71 -12.87
C GLY A 32 -0.02 8.35 -11.61
N ILE A 33 -0.06 7.10 -11.16
CA ILE A 33 0.70 6.61 -10.01
C ILE A 33 1.96 5.87 -10.44
N SER A 34 3.05 6.13 -9.72
CA SER A 34 4.28 5.35 -9.78
C SER A 34 4.51 4.69 -8.43
N LEU A 35 4.50 3.37 -8.40
CA LEU A 35 4.96 2.60 -7.24
C LEU A 35 6.50 2.69 -7.17
N LEU A 36 7.01 3.22 -6.07
CA LEU A 36 8.43 3.51 -5.90
C LEU A 36 9.14 2.46 -5.07
N ASN A 37 8.48 1.94 -4.02
CA ASN A 37 9.05 0.92 -3.15
C ASN A 37 7.97 0.08 -2.46
N VAL A 38 8.31 -1.18 -2.16
CA VAL A 38 7.52 -2.09 -1.32
C VAL A 38 8.50 -2.79 -0.38
N ASP A 39 8.43 -2.46 0.90
CA ASP A 39 9.36 -2.94 1.92
C ASP A 39 8.63 -3.76 3.01
N PRO A 40 8.55 -5.10 2.84
CA PRO A 40 7.91 -5.98 3.80
C PRO A 40 8.83 -6.33 4.98
N GLY A 41 8.41 -5.95 6.19
CA GLY A 41 9.03 -6.37 7.43
C GLY A 41 8.40 -7.65 7.99
N VAL A 42 9.05 -8.80 7.82
CA VAL A 42 8.57 -10.11 8.31
C VAL A 42 8.42 -10.14 9.83
N SER A 43 9.35 -9.52 10.56
CA SER A 43 9.36 -9.47 12.04
C SER A 43 8.24 -8.57 12.60
N THR A 44 8.15 -7.34 12.08
CA THR A 44 7.10 -6.36 12.43
C THR A 44 5.73 -6.73 11.86
N ASN A 45 5.67 -7.69 10.93
CA ASN A 45 4.50 -8.06 10.15
C ASN A 45 3.80 -6.83 9.53
N ARG A 46 4.61 -5.97 8.91
CA ARG A 46 4.16 -4.70 8.34
C ARG A 46 4.91 -4.44 7.04
N THR A 47 4.20 -3.96 6.03
CA THR A 47 4.79 -3.53 4.76
C THR A 47 4.64 -2.02 4.63
N VAL A 48 5.76 -1.36 4.35
CA VAL A 48 5.78 0.05 3.94
C VAL A 48 5.69 0.09 2.42
N VAL A 49 4.68 0.77 1.89
CA VAL A 49 4.52 0.97 0.45
C VAL A 49 4.75 2.44 0.17
N THR A 50 5.59 2.77 -0.81
CA THR A 50 5.87 4.15 -1.22
C THR A 50 5.43 4.32 -2.67
N PHE A 51 4.59 5.32 -2.94
CA PHE A 51 4.21 5.69 -4.30
C PHE A 51 4.06 7.20 -4.44
N ALA A 52 4.14 7.70 -5.67
CA ALA A 52 3.99 9.11 -5.96
C ALA A 52 3.16 9.37 -7.22
N GLY A 53 2.51 10.52 -7.27
CA GLY A 53 1.68 10.95 -8.38
C GLY A 53 1.15 12.38 -8.17
N ASP A 54 0.22 12.83 -9.00
CA ASP A 54 -0.50 14.07 -8.75
C ASP A 54 -1.44 13.92 -7.54
N PRO A 55 -1.86 15.04 -6.90
CA PRO A 55 -2.64 14.98 -5.67
C PRO A 55 -3.94 14.17 -5.76
N GLY A 56 -4.64 14.19 -6.91
CA GLY A 56 -5.90 13.47 -7.08
C GLY A 56 -5.68 11.97 -7.17
N SER A 57 -4.74 11.57 -8.04
CA SER A 57 -4.38 10.17 -8.24
C SER A 57 -3.84 9.53 -6.97
N VAL A 58 -3.06 10.27 -6.17
CA VAL A 58 -2.51 9.75 -4.91
C VAL A 58 -3.60 9.43 -3.89
N VAL A 59 -4.61 10.29 -3.77
CA VAL A 59 -5.74 10.06 -2.86
C VAL A 59 -6.54 8.83 -3.30
N GLU A 60 -6.84 8.71 -4.59
CA GLU A 60 -7.56 7.55 -5.14
C GLU A 60 -6.76 6.25 -4.93
N ALA A 61 -5.46 6.25 -5.19
CA ALA A 61 -4.61 5.07 -5.01
C ALA A 61 -4.47 4.66 -3.55
N ALA A 62 -4.34 5.64 -2.64
CA ALA A 62 -4.38 5.37 -1.21
C ALA A 62 -5.71 4.71 -0.80
N PHE A 63 -6.84 5.23 -1.28
CA PHE A 63 -8.15 4.67 -0.99
C PHE A 63 -8.29 3.23 -1.49
N ARG A 64 -7.92 2.95 -2.76
CA ARG A 64 -7.96 1.58 -3.32
C ARG A 64 -7.07 0.60 -2.58
N GLY A 65 -5.87 1.04 -2.18
CA GLY A 65 -4.97 0.25 -1.36
C GLY A 65 -5.61 -0.11 -0.01
N ILE A 66 -6.24 0.86 0.65
CA ILE A 66 -6.94 0.64 1.93
C ILE A 66 -8.17 -0.27 1.77
N GLU A 67 -8.99 -0.06 0.74
CA GLU A 67 -10.15 -0.90 0.43
C GLU A 67 -9.73 -2.37 0.24
N LYS A 68 -8.71 -2.61 -0.60
CA LYS A 68 -8.18 -3.96 -0.81
C LYS A 68 -7.59 -4.56 0.47
N ALA A 69 -6.87 -3.77 1.26
CA ALA A 69 -6.33 -4.24 2.53
C ALA A 69 -7.43 -4.61 3.53
N ALA A 70 -8.54 -3.88 3.56
CA ALA A 70 -9.67 -4.16 4.45
C ALA A 70 -10.39 -5.49 4.11
N GLU A 71 -10.35 -5.92 2.85
CA GLU A 71 -10.88 -7.22 2.42
C GLU A 71 -9.97 -8.39 2.81
N LEU A 72 -8.65 -8.17 2.79
CA LEU A 72 -7.65 -9.23 2.89
C LEU A 72 -7.06 -9.40 4.30
N ILE A 73 -6.94 -8.31 5.07
CA ILE A 73 -6.24 -8.31 6.36
C ILE A 73 -7.23 -8.44 7.52
N ASP A 74 -7.18 -9.58 8.21
CA ASP A 74 -7.90 -9.78 9.47
C ASP A 74 -7.04 -9.37 10.67
N MET A 75 -7.26 -8.14 11.16
CA MET A 75 -6.52 -7.60 12.29
C MET A 75 -6.66 -8.40 13.59
N ARG A 76 -7.67 -9.27 13.74
CA ARG A 76 -7.80 -10.14 14.93
C ARG A 76 -6.72 -11.22 14.97
N LYS A 77 -6.11 -11.53 13.82
CA LYS A 77 -5.06 -12.54 13.67
C LYS A 77 -3.67 -11.92 13.55
N HIS A 78 -3.59 -10.61 13.30
CA HIS A 78 -2.33 -9.90 13.12
C HIS A 78 -1.47 -9.94 14.39
N LYS A 79 -0.18 -10.29 14.22
CA LYS A 79 0.85 -10.23 15.27
C LYS A 79 2.21 -9.87 14.66
N GLY A 80 2.85 -8.85 15.20
CA GLY A 80 4.21 -8.40 14.89
C GLY A 80 4.94 -7.98 16.16
N ALA A 81 6.26 -7.82 16.06
CA ALA A 81 7.10 -7.29 17.14
C ALA A 81 6.82 -5.80 17.44
#